data_AF-A0A917EQ05-F1
#
_entry.id   AF-A0A917EQ05-F1
#
_cell.length_a   1.000
_cell.length_b   1.000
_cell.length_c   1.000
_cell.angle_alpha   90.00
_cell.angle_beta   90.00
_cell.angle_gamma   90.00
#
_symmetry.space_group_name_H-M   'P 1'
#
loop_
_entity.id
_entity.type
_entity.pdbx_description
1 polymer ?
#
loop_
_entity_poly.entity_id
_entity_poly.type
_entity_poly.pdbx_seq_one_letter_code
_entity_poly.pdbx_strand_id
1 'polypeptide(L)'
;MSTALADLLPEEAILLDSEAADWQEAIRRAGELLEQTGVADERYTAAMIDTVVEHGPYIVLSPGFALAHARPDESVSRTGLAWVRLAEPVSFGHPENDPVRLVVALAAVDDADHTSAMAELAGVLADAHQQAQLEAARTPEQLRAVLMGETLSDAADSADQADPAAQQAATDQHLILTVCGNGLGTSLFLKNTLETVLGTWGWDRHVTVEATDTISARGRAKECQAILTSGEIAKTLGDVGVPVRVVTNFTSTTELDAALRELYEI
;
A
#
# COMPACT_ATOMS: atom_id res chain seq x y z
N MET A 1 -0.23 21.37 -14.48
CA MET A 1 -1.22 20.35 -14.08
C MET A 1 -0.42 19.26 -13.40
N SER A 2 -0.83 18.75 -12.23
CA SER A 2 -0.16 17.56 -11.67
C SER A 2 -0.42 16.43 -12.66
N THR A 3 0.63 15.87 -13.23
CA THR A 3 0.54 14.69 -14.09
C THR A 3 0.42 13.50 -13.15
N ALA A 4 -0.72 12.82 -13.14
CA ALA A 4 -0.92 11.70 -12.25
C ALA A 4 0.08 10.59 -12.58
N LEU A 5 0.56 9.88 -11.57
CA LEU A 5 1.55 8.80 -11.71
C LEU A 5 1.16 7.76 -12.77
N ALA A 6 -0.13 7.44 -12.86
CA ALA A 6 -0.69 6.51 -13.85
C ALA A 6 -0.60 7.01 -15.32
N ASP A 7 -0.42 8.31 -15.54
CA ASP A 7 -0.17 8.90 -16.86
C ASP A 7 1.30 8.73 -17.30
N LEU A 8 2.22 8.63 -16.34
CA LEU A 8 3.65 8.39 -16.58
C LEU A 8 3.98 6.90 -16.74
N LEU A 9 3.07 6.02 -16.33
CA LEU A 9 3.25 4.56 -16.30
C LEU A 9 2.16 3.86 -17.14
N PRO A 10 2.38 3.72 -18.46
CA PRO A 10 1.49 2.94 -19.32
C PRO A 10 1.63 1.43 -19.01
N GLU A 11 0.69 0.62 -19.48
CA GLU A 11 0.66 -0.83 -19.19
C GLU A 11 1.89 -1.55 -19.72
N GLU A 12 2.38 -1.11 -20.88
CA GLU A 12 3.60 -1.62 -21.52
C GLU A 12 4.87 -1.28 -20.72
N ALA A 13 4.78 -0.36 -19.74
CA ALA A 13 5.88 -0.03 -18.83
C ALA A 13 5.84 -0.83 -17.52
N ILE A 14 4.96 -1.83 -17.40
CA ILE A 14 4.77 -2.62 -16.18
C ILE A 14 5.15 -4.07 -16.46
N LEU A 15 6.09 -4.59 -15.67
CA LEU A 15 6.48 -5.99 -15.67
C LEU A 15 6.31 -6.56 -14.26
N LEU A 16 5.45 -7.56 -14.13
CA LEU A 16 5.16 -8.21 -12.87
C LEU A 16 5.85 -9.57 -12.79
N ASP A 17 6.33 -9.89 -11.60
CA ASP A 17 6.92 -11.18 -11.25
C ASP A 17 8.07 -11.57 -12.20
N SER A 18 8.94 -10.59 -12.47
CA SER A 18 10.12 -10.73 -13.34
C SER A 18 11.27 -11.47 -12.65
N GLU A 19 11.94 -12.35 -13.39
CA GLU A 19 13.19 -12.96 -12.94
C GLU A 19 14.38 -12.01 -13.18
N ALA A 20 15.20 -11.81 -12.15
CA ALA A 20 16.47 -11.10 -12.25
C ALA A 20 17.53 -11.84 -11.43
N ALA A 21 18.71 -12.06 -12.03
CA ALA A 21 19.81 -12.77 -11.37
C ALA A 21 20.56 -11.88 -10.36
N ASP A 22 20.62 -10.59 -10.63
CA ASP A 22 21.30 -9.58 -9.83
C ASP A 22 20.63 -8.21 -9.98
N TRP A 23 21.11 -7.23 -9.22
CA TRP A 23 20.54 -5.89 -9.21
C TRP A 23 20.72 -5.19 -10.57
N GLN A 24 21.82 -5.47 -11.28
CA GLN A 24 22.05 -4.91 -12.62
C GLN A 24 20.98 -5.40 -13.59
N GLU A 25 20.66 -6.70 -13.55
CA GLU A 25 19.61 -7.28 -14.37
C GLU A 25 18.24 -6.69 -14.02
N ALA A 26 17.94 -6.48 -12.73
CA ALA A 26 16.71 -5.82 -12.32
C ALA A 26 16.59 -4.39 -12.89
N ILE A 27 17.69 -3.62 -12.91
CA ILE A 27 17.73 -2.29 -13.54
C ILE A 27 17.60 -2.40 -15.08
N ARG A 28 18.25 -3.39 -15.72
CA ARG A 28 18.12 -3.61 -17.18
C ARG A 28 16.68 -3.89 -17.56
N ARG A 29 15.95 -4.73 -16.81
CA ARG A 29 14.52 -4.98 -17.06
C ARG A 29 13.70 -3.70 -17.01
N ALA A 30 13.96 -2.81 -16.06
CA ALA A 30 13.27 -1.54 -16.00
C ALA A 30 13.66 -0.62 -17.17
N GLY A 31 14.94 -0.59 -17.54
CA GLY A 31 15.47 0.12 -18.70
C GLY A 31 14.84 -0.33 -20.03
N GLU A 32 14.72 -1.64 -20.26
CA GLU A 32 14.09 -2.22 -21.45
C GLU A 32 12.64 -1.72 -21.63
N LEU A 33 11.90 -1.52 -20.55
CA LEU A 33 10.54 -0.98 -20.59
C LEU A 33 10.52 0.51 -20.94
N LEU A 34 11.49 1.29 -20.43
CA LEU A 34 11.66 2.70 -20.82
C LEU A 34 11.97 2.82 -22.32
N GLU A 35 12.78 1.91 -22.85
CA GLU A 35 13.11 1.84 -24.28
C GLU A 35 11.89 1.47 -25.14
N GLN A 36 11.18 0.42 -24.76
CA GLN A 36 9.97 -0.05 -25.47
C GLN A 36 8.88 1.03 -25.53
N THR A 37 8.77 1.85 -24.49
CA THR A 37 7.76 2.92 -24.40
C THR A 37 8.25 4.26 -24.93
N GLY A 38 9.46 4.31 -25.50
CA GLY A 38 10.06 5.51 -26.08
C GLY A 38 10.30 6.63 -25.06
N VAL A 39 10.50 6.27 -23.79
CA VAL A 39 10.81 7.21 -22.70
C VAL A 39 12.29 7.57 -22.75
N ALA A 40 13.17 6.57 -22.88
CA ALA A 40 14.61 6.74 -22.97
C ALA A 40 15.24 5.66 -23.88
N ASP A 41 16.51 5.78 -24.24
CA ASP A 41 17.26 4.72 -24.94
C ASP A 41 18.24 3.97 -24.01
N GLU A 42 18.88 2.92 -24.54
CA GLU A 42 19.81 2.04 -23.80
C GLU A 42 20.94 2.77 -23.04
N ARG A 43 21.31 3.98 -23.48
CA ARG A 43 22.33 4.79 -22.81
C ARG A 43 21.86 5.23 -21.42
N TYR A 44 20.56 5.45 -21.23
CA TYR A 44 20.00 5.80 -19.92
C TYR A 44 20.08 4.63 -18.96
N THR A 45 19.79 3.42 -19.43
CA THR A 45 19.93 2.17 -18.66
C THR A 45 21.37 1.99 -18.19
N ALA A 46 22.35 2.20 -19.07
CA ALA A 46 23.77 2.19 -18.72
C ALA A 46 24.10 3.26 -17.66
N ALA A 47 23.62 4.49 -17.84
CA ALA A 47 23.84 5.58 -16.90
C ALA A 47 23.28 5.26 -15.49
N MET A 48 22.09 4.65 -15.39
CA MET A 48 21.53 4.22 -14.11
C MET A 48 22.42 3.20 -13.41
N ILE A 49 22.92 2.20 -14.13
CA ILE A 49 23.80 1.16 -13.59
C ILE A 49 25.13 1.77 -13.15
N ASP A 50 25.75 2.60 -14.00
CA ASP A 50 27.03 3.25 -13.71
C ASP A 50 26.95 4.13 -12.46
N THR A 51 25.83 4.84 -12.28
CA THR A 51 25.60 5.68 -11.10
C THR A 51 25.54 4.85 -9.81
N VAL A 52 24.95 3.65 -9.85
CA VAL A 52 24.95 2.71 -8.71
C VAL A 52 26.33 2.11 -8.46
N VAL A 53 27.09 1.79 -9.52
CA VAL A 53 28.48 1.33 -9.38
C VAL A 53 29.36 2.40 -8.71
N GLU A 54 29.18 3.67 -9.09
CA GLU A 54 29.98 4.78 -8.58
C GLU A 54 29.61 5.20 -7.15
N HIS A 55 28.32 5.26 -6.85
CA HIS A 55 27.83 5.84 -5.59
C HIS A 55 27.26 4.82 -4.60
N GLY A 56 27.22 3.55 -4.98
CA GLY A 56 26.59 2.49 -4.20
C GLY A 56 25.06 2.49 -4.33
N PRO A 57 24.35 1.72 -3.50
CA PRO A 57 22.91 1.46 -3.64
C PRO A 57 22.03 2.62 -3.12
N TYR A 58 22.37 3.87 -3.42
CA TYR A 58 21.61 5.05 -2.97
C TYR A 58 20.16 5.08 -3.49
N ILE A 59 19.90 4.35 -4.58
CA ILE A 59 18.56 4.19 -5.17
C ILE A 59 17.63 3.33 -4.31
N VAL A 60 18.14 2.59 -3.32
CA VAL A 60 17.33 1.76 -2.42
C VAL A 60 16.79 2.63 -1.27
N LEU A 61 15.58 3.15 -1.45
CA LEU A 61 15.05 4.23 -0.59
C LEU A 61 14.32 3.72 0.66
N SER A 62 13.76 2.51 0.61
CA SER A 62 13.01 1.90 1.70
C SER A 62 13.04 0.37 1.59
N PRO A 63 12.66 -0.38 2.65
CA PRO A 63 12.69 -1.84 2.62
C PRO A 63 11.93 -2.41 1.42
N GLY A 64 12.63 -3.19 0.60
CA GLY A 64 12.04 -3.84 -0.57
C GLY A 64 11.90 -2.97 -1.82
N PHE A 65 12.34 -1.71 -1.81
CA PHE A 65 12.08 -0.76 -2.90
C PHE A 65 13.35 -0.03 -3.39
N ALA A 66 13.54 -0.01 -4.71
CA ALA A 66 14.54 0.79 -5.39
C ALA A 66 13.93 1.71 -6.46
N LEU A 67 14.37 2.97 -6.48
CA LEU A 67 14.05 3.96 -7.51
C LEU A 67 15.27 4.18 -8.42
N ALA A 68 15.38 3.40 -9.49
CA ALA A 68 16.45 3.53 -10.47
C ALA A 68 16.29 4.83 -11.28
N HIS A 69 17.30 5.70 -11.23
CA HIS A 69 17.30 6.96 -11.99
C HIS A 69 18.74 7.46 -12.15
N ALA A 70 18.97 8.23 -13.21
CA ALA A 70 20.21 8.95 -13.46
C ALA A 70 19.92 10.42 -13.77
N ARG A 71 20.96 11.26 -13.84
CA ARG A 71 20.81 12.65 -14.27
C ARG A 71 20.16 12.70 -15.67
N PRO A 72 19.27 13.68 -15.94
CA PRO A 72 18.75 13.88 -17.28
C PRO A 72 19.87 14.13 -18.29
N ASP A 73 19.79 13.47 -19.45
CA ASP A 73 20.68 13.70 -20.59
C ASP A 73 19.94 13.46 -21.93
N GLU A 74 20.67 13.49 -23.05
CA GLU A 74 20.13 13.34 -24.41
C GLU A 74 19.56 11.93 -24.73
N SER A 75 19.69 10.97 -23.81
CA SER A 75 19.06 9.65 -23.93
C SER A 75 17.61 9.63 -23.43
N VAL A 76 17.15 10.67 -22.71
CA VAL A 76 15.77 10.79 -22.24
C VAL A 76 14.93 11.62 -23.23
N SER A 77 13.94 10.99 -23.86
CA SER A 77 13.09 11.62 -24.87
C SER A 77 11.86 12.31 -24.28
N ARG A 78 11.33 11.79 -23.17
CA ARG A 78 10.19 12.34 -22.43
C ARG A 78 10.22 11.87 -20.97
N THR A 79 9.48 12.55 -20.09
CA THR A 79 9.29 12.05 -18.73
C THR A 79 8.43 10.79 -18.73
N GLY A 80 8.83 9.78 -17.96
CA GLY A 80 8.11 8.51 -17.84
C GLY A 80 8.70 7.58 -16.80
N LEU A 81 7.93 6.54 -16.48
CA LEU A 81 8.28 5.53 -15.49
C LEU A 81 8.29 4.14 -16.11
N ALA A 82 9.01 3.23 -15.47
CA ALA A 82 8.84 1.79 -15.62
C ALA A 82 8.72 1.13 -14.25
N TRP A 83 7.89 0.08 -14.16
CA TRP A 83 7.58 -0.61 -12.91
C TRP A 83 7.90 -2.09 -13.04
N VAL A 84 8.84 -2.58 -12.25
CA VAL A 84 9.26 -3.98 -12.23
C VAL A 84 9.07 -4.56 -10.84
N ARG A 85 8.11 -5.47 -10.69
CA ARG A 85 8.02 -6.34 -9.51
C ARG A 85 8.80 -7.61 -9.79
N LEU A 86 9.76 -7.94 -8.93
CA LEU A 86 10.57 -9.15 -9.05
C LEU A 86 9.82 -10.36 -8.49
N ALA A 87 9.95 -11.51 -9.15
CA ALA A 87 9.41 -12.77 -8.67
C ALA A 87 10.05 -13.14 -7.32
N GLU A 88 11.38 -13.04 -7.26
CA GLU A 88 12.19 -13.25 -6.06
C GLU A 88 12.95 -11.97 -5.71
N PRO A 89 12.99 -11.54 -4.44
CA PRO A 89 13.77 -10.38 -4.02
C PRO A 89 15.27 -10.51 -4.34
N VAL A 90 15.88 -9.41 -4.81
CA VAL A 90 17.29 -9.34 -5.18
C VAL A 90 18.05 -8.40 -4.23
N SER A 91 19.26 -8.78 -3.82
CA SER A 91 20.13 -7.92 -3.00
C SER A 91 20.84 -6.87 -3.87
N PHE A 92 20.68 -5.59 -3.49
CA PHE A 92 21.38 -4.46 -4.09
C PHE A 92 22.64 -4.07 -3.30
N GLY A 93 22.86 -4.70 -2.14
CA GLY A 93 23.94 -4.39 -1.22
C GLY A 93 23.62 -3.28 -0.24
N HIS A 94 22.34 -2.90 -0.09
CA HIS A 94 21.92 -1.90 0.90
C HIS A 94 21.86 -2.53 2.30
N PRO A 95 22.45 -1.92 3.35
CA PRO A 95 22.60 -2.56 4.66
C PRO A 95 21.28 -2.83 5.39
N GLU A 96 20.24 -2.02 5.16
CA GLU A 96 19.00 -2.04 5.95
C GLU A 96 17.72 -2.32 5.12
N ASN A 97 17.78 -2.12 3.81
CA ASN A 97 16.58 -2.07 2.96
C ASN A 97 16.52 -3.24 1.96
N ASP A 98 17.57 -4.05 1.91
CA ASP A 98 17.59 -5.30 1.15
C ASP A 98 16.74 -6.39 1.83
N PRO A 99 16.26 -7.38 1.05
CA PRO A 99 16.35 -7.47 -0.40
C PRO A 99 15.26 -6.63 -1.09
N VAL A 100 15.55 -6.14 -2.31
CA VAL A 100 14.63 -5.35 -3.13
C VAL A 100 13.71 -6.27 -3.90
N ARG A 101 12.39 -5.99 -3.86
CA ARG A 101 11.39 -6.70 -4.67
C ARG A 101 10.69 -5.80 -5.69
N LEU A 102 10.65 -4.49 -5.45
CA LEU A 102 10.11 -3.51 -6.37
C LEU A 102 11.22 -2.60 -6.89
N VAL A 103 11.38 -2.55 -8.21
CA VAL A 103 12.26 -1.60 -8.90
C VAL A 103 11.39 -0.70 -9.78
N VAL A 104 11.41 0.60 -9.52
CA VAL A 104 10.78 1.60 -10.37
C VAL A 104 11.89 2.39 -11.04
N ALA A 105 11.88 2.51 -12.37
CA ALA A 105 12.77 3.41 -13.07
C ALA A 105 12.06 4.74 -13.37
N LEU A 106 12.75 5.85 -13.17
CA LEU A 106 12.29 7.21 -13.47
C LEU A 106 13.26 7.89 -14.42
N ALA A 107 12.76 8.26 -15.60
CA ALA A 107 13.44 9.17 -16.51
C ALA A 107 12.64 10.47 -16.60
N ALA A 108 13.29 11.60 -16.36
CA ALA A 108 12.68 12.91 -16.41
C ALA A 108 13.50 13.83 -17.30
N VAL A 109 12.85 14.68 -18.10
CA VAL A 109 13.53 15.64 -18.98
C VAL A 109 13.98 16.90 -18.23
N ASP A 110 13.39 17.18 -17.07
CA ASP A 110 13.75 18.30 -16.20
C ASP A 110 13.53 18.01 -14.70
N ASP A 111 14.09 18.88 -13.86
CA ASP A 111 14.04 18.76 -12.40
C ASP A 111 12.62 18.87 -11.81
N ALA A 112 11.73 19.60 -12.49
CA ALA A 112 10.38 19.84 -11.99
C ALA A 112 9.52 18.58 -12.16
N ASP A 113 9.57 17.97 -13.34
CA ASP A 113 8.94 16.70 -13.64
C ASP A 113 9.49 15.59 -12.73
N HIS A 114 10.81 15.55 -12.54
CA HIS A 114 11.46 14.62 -11.62
C HIS A 114 10.90 14.74 -10.19
N THR A 115 10.86 15.96 -9.66
CA THR A 115 10.38 16.22 -8.30
C THR A 115 8.91 15.89 -8.14
N SER A 116 8.09 16.19 -9.16
CA SER A 116 6.67 15.85 -9.16
C SER A 116 6.45 14.34 -9.12
N ALA A 117 7.13 13.58 -10.00
CA ALA A 117 7.01 12.13 -10.06
C ALA A 117 7.49 11.45 -8.75
N MET A 118 8.59 11.94 -8.16
CA MET A 118 9.05 11.45 -6.86
C MET A 118 8.05 11.69 -5.73
N ALA A 119 7.41 12.87 -5.70
CA ALA A 119 6.43 13.20 -4.67
C ALA A 119 5.19 12.28 -4.76
N GLU A 120 4.73 11.97 -5.98
CA GLU A 120 3.61 11.06 -6.19
C GLU A 120 3.97 9.61 -5.82
N LEU A 121 5.15 9.12 -6.23
CA LEU A 121 5.65 7.81 -5.80
C LEU A 121 5.77 7.70 -4.28
N ALA A 122 6.30 8.73 -3.62
CA ALA A 122 6.41 8.75 -2.17
C ALA A 122 5.04 8.69 -1.48
N GLY A 123 4.03 9.36 -2.05
CA GLY A 123 2.64 9.28 -1.58
C GLY A 123 2.09 7.85 -1.65
N VAL A 124 2.25 7.20 -2.80
CA VAL A 124 1.82 5.80 -3.02
C VAL A 124 2.50 4.83 -2.06
N LEU A 125 3.80 5.01 -1.84
CA LEU A 125 4.58 4.14 -0.96
C LEU A 125 4.36 4.43 0.54
N ALA A 126 3.80 5.58 0.91
CA ALA A 126 3.46 5.89 2.29
C ALA A 126 2.10 5.30 2.70
N ASP A 127 1.24 4.94 1.74
CA ASP A 127 -0.07 4.35 1.98
C ASP A 127 0.03 2.81 2.01
N ALA A 128 -0.02 2.24 3.21
CA ALA A 128 0.06 0.79 3.41
C ALA A 128 -1.08 0.01 2.74
N HIS A 129 -2.29 0.60 2.64
CA HIS A 129 -3.40 -0.03 1.93
C HIS A 129 -3.11 -0.05 0.43
N GLN A 130 -2.65 1.07 -0.13
CA GLN A 130 -2.29 1.13 -1.55
C GLN A 130 -1.12 0.18 -1.88
N GLN A 131 -0.11 0.09 -1.01
CA GLN A 131 0.98 -0.88 -1.16
C GLN A 131 0.48 -2.33 -1.18
N ALA A 132 -0.43 -2.71 -0.27
CA ALA A 132 -1.00 -4.05 -0.25
C ALA A 132 -1.79 -4.37 -1.54
N GLN A 133 -2.50 -3.38 -2.07
CA GLN A 133 -3.24 -3.52 -3.33
C GLN A 133 -2.29 -3.66 -4.54
N LEU A 134 -1.20 -2.87 -4.59
CA LEU A 134 -0.16 -2.99 -5.63
C LEU A 134 0.55 -4.34 -5.57
N GLU A 135 0.76 -4.87 -4.37
CA GLU A 135 1.33 -6.19 -4.15
C GLU A 135 0.38 -7.31 -4.63
N ALA A 136 -0.92 -7.14 -4.42
CA ALA A 136 -1.93 -8.10 -4.85
C ALA A 136 -2.18 -8.09 -6.37
N ALA A 137 -1.90 -6.99 -7.06
CA ALA A 137 -2.12 -6.85 -8.50
C ALA A 137 -1.41 -7.97 -9.29
N ARG A 138 -2.14 -8.66 -10.16
CA ARG A 138 -1.62 -9.75 -11.00
C ARG A 138 -1.46 -9.37 -12.46
N THR A 139 -1.98 -8.21 -12.87
CA THR A 139 -1.86 -7.70 -14.23
C THR A 139 -1.48 -6.21 -14.25
N PRO A 140 -0.86 -5.71 -15.33
CA PRO A 140 -0.59 -4.28 -15.51
C PRO A 140 -1.83 -3.40 -15.34
N GLU A 141 -2.97 -3.83 -15.86
CA GLU A 141 -4.24 -3.11 -15.78
C GLU A 141 -4.70 -2.96 -14.33
N GLN A 142 -4.63 -4.05 -13.56
CA GLN A 142 -4.95 -4.04 -12.12
C GLN A 142 -4.02 -3.09 -11.36
N LEU A 143 -2.72 -3.13 -11.65
CA LEU A 143 -1.76 -2.24 -11.01
C LEU A 143 -2.07 -0.77 -11.28
N ARG A 144 -2.38 -0.43 -12.53
CA ARG A 144 -2.76 0.94 -12.90
C ARG A 144 -4.07 1.37 -12.26
N ALA A 145 -5.08 0.50 -12.19
CA ALA A 145 -6.32 0.78 -11.49
C ALA A 145 -6.07 1.17 -10.02
N VAL A 146 -5.18 0.44 -9.33
CA VAL A 146 -4.77 0.77 -7.96
C VAL A 146 -4.07 2.12 -7.86
N LEU A 147 -3.19 2.45 -8.81
CA LEU A 147 -2.54 3.78 -8.87
C LEU A 147 -3.54 4.92 -9.11
N MET A 148 -4.65 4.63 -9.79
CA MET A 148 -5.77 5.58 -10.00
C MET A 148 -6.73 5.64 -8.81
N GLY A 149 -6.47 4.89 -7.73
CA GLY A 149 -7.27 4.88 -6.50
C GLY A 149 -8.42 3.88 -6.49
N GLU A 150 -8.46 2.95 -7.45
CA GLU A 150 -9.40 1.83 -7.42
C GLU A 150 -8.90 0.76 -6.43
N THR A 151 -9.84 0.07 -5.78
CA THR A 151 -9.50 -1.07 -4.92
C THR A 151 -9.73 -2.35 -5.72
N LEU A 152 -8.74 -3.24 -5.75
CA LEU A 152 -8.93 -4.57 -6.31
C LEU A 152 -9.92 -5.30 -5.40
N SER A 153 -11.13 -5.54 -5.91
CA SER A 153 -12.01 -6.55 -5.32
C SER A 153 -11.41 -7.92 -5.62
N ASP A 154 -11.46 -8.86 -4.69
CA ASP A 154 -11.09 -10.27 -4.91
C ASP A 154 -11.82 -10.84 -6.14
N ALA A 155 -11.20 -10.71 -7.31
CA ALA A 155 -11.73 -11.09 -8.61
C ALA A 155 -10.57 -11.41 -9.56
N ALA A 156 -9.74 -12.39 -9.18
CA ALA A 156 -8.85 -13.09 -10.09
C ALA A 156 -8.40 -14.43 -9.49
N ASP A 157 -9.35 -15.35 -9.37
CA ASP A 157 -9.14 -16.77 -9.66
C ASP A 157 -10.47 -17.33 -10.16
N SER A 158 -10.81 -17.02 -11.41
CA SER A 158 -11.95 -17.64 -12.09
C SER A 158 -11.49 -18.87 -12.85
N ALA A 159 -11.57 -20.02 -12.18
CA ALA A 159 -11.70 -21.32 -12.82
C ALA A 159 -12.65 -22.22 -12.02
N ASP A 160 -13.89 -21.77 -11.79
CA ASP A 160 -15.05 -22.64 -11.99
C ASP A 160 -16.33 -21.82 -12.17
N GLN A 161 -17.24 -22.32 -13.00
CA GLN A 161 -18.48 -21.65 -13.37
C GLN A 161 -19.52 -21.69 -12.26
N ALA A 162 -20.19 -20.57 -11.94
CA ALA A 162 -21.60 -20.49 -11.49
C ALA A 162 -22.01 -19.01 -11.30
N ASP A 163 -22.84 -18.44 -12.19
CA ASP A 163 -24.32 -18.32 -12.13
C ASP A 163 -24.80 -17.11 -11.27
N PRO A 164 -25.61 -16.17 -11.80
CA PRO A 164 -25.91 -14.88 -11.19
C PRO A 164 -27.07 -14.99 -10.19
N ALA A 165 -26.82 -15.69 -9.09
CA ALA A 165 -27.78 -15.88 -8.00
C ALA A 165 -27.09 -15.81 -6.63
N ALA A 166 -26.45 -14.67 -6.31
CA ALA A 166 -25.94 -14.42 -4.96
C ALA A 166 -26.09 -12.95 -4.55
N GLN A 167 -27.23 -12.33 -4.87
CA GLN A 167 -27.76 -11.28 -4.02
C GLN A 167 -28.68 -11.97 -2.99
N GLN A 168 -28.35 -11.86 -1.70
CA GLN A 168 -29.03 -12.38 -0.50
C GLN A 168 -28.72 -13.80 0.02
N ALA A 169 -27.72 -13.86 0.93
CA ALA A 169 -27.74 -14.54 2.25
C ALA A 169 -26.36 -14.28 2.93
N ALA A 170 -26.19 -13.40 3.94
CA ALA A 170 -26.58 -13.48 5.35
C ALA A 170 -25.48 -14.06 6.30
N THR A 171 -25.14 -13.24 7.31
CA THR A 171 -24.69 -13.55 8.69
C THR A 171 -23.29 -14.16 8.93
N ASP A 172 -22.34 -13.30 9.34
CA ASP A 172 -21.46 -13.45 10.53
C ASP A 172 -20.20 -12.55 10.45
N GLN A 173 -20.32 -11.29 10.03
CA GLN A 173 -19.22 -10.32 10.17
C GLN A 173 -19.33 -9.62 11.53
N HIS A 174 -18.31 -9.80 12.35
CA HIS A 174 -18.22 -9.19 13.66
C HIS A 174 -17.85 -7.70 13.53
N LEU A 175 -18.71 -6.77 13.98
CA LEU A 175 -18.45 -5.34 13.86
C LEU A 175 -17.90 -4.76 15.17
N ILE A 176 -16.77 -4.05 15.10
CA ILE A 176 -16.22 -3.22 16.18
C ILE A 176 -16.24 -1.74 15.76
N LEU A 177 -16.73 -0.87 16.64
CA LEU A 177 -16.66 0.58 16.42
C LEU A 177 -15.48 1.18 17.21
N THR A 178 -14.72 2.05 16.56
CA THR A 178 -13.69 2.86 17.20
C THR A 178 -14.15 4.31 17.27
N VAL A 179 -13.98 4.91 18.44
CA VAL A 179 -14.43 6.29 18.71
C VAL A 179 -13.35 7.02 19.47
N CYS A 180 -12.91 8.17 18.98
CA CYS A 180 -12.16 9.12 19.80
C CYS A 180 -12.61 10.55 19.57
N GLY A 181 -12.46 11.34 20.63
CA GLY A 181 -13.03 12.68 20.72
C GLY A 181 -12.48 13.65 19.68
N ASN A 182 -13.41 14.44 19.12
CA ASN A 182 -13.25 15.67 18.35
C ASN A 182 -12.46 15.63 17.01
N GLY A 183 -12.21 14.47 16.42
CA GLY A 183 -11.73 14.43 15.03
C GLY A 183 -11.66 13.04 14.42
N LEU A 184 -11.85 12.94 13.09
CA LEU A 184 -11.73 11.69 12.34
C LEU A 184 -10.32 11.09 12.44
N GLY A 185 -9.29 11.94 12.50
CA GLY A 185 -7.88 11.52 12.48
C GLY A 185 -7.48 10.63 13.65
N THR A 186 -7.92 10.95 14.87
CA THR A 186 -7.60 10.13 16.07
C THR A 186 -8.30 8.78 16.03
N SER A 187 -9.53 8.74 15.52
CA SER A 187 -10.32 7.50 15.33
C SER A 187 -9.73 6.59 14.26
N LEU A 188 -9.10 7.18 13.25
CA LEU A 188 -8.37 6.41 12.25
C LEU A 188 -7.10 5.77 12.82
N PHE A 189 -6.36 6.43 13.74
CA PHE A 189 -5.21 5.78 14.38
C PHE A 189 -5.60 4.55 15.18
N LEU A 190 -6.68 4.65 15.95
CA LEU A 190 -7.21 3.51 16.72
C LEU A 190 -7.72 2.40 15.79
N LYS A 191 -8.46 2.76 14.73
CA LYS A 191 -8.92 1.84 13.70
C LYS A 191 -7.75 1.11 13.04
N ASN A 192 -6.78 1.83 12.49
CA ASN A 192 -5.66 1.26 11.75
C ASN A 192 -4.81 0.35 12.64
N THR A 193 -4.60 0.73 13.90
CA THR A 193 -3.86 -0.09 14.86
C THR A 193 -4.63 -1.37 15.20
N LEU A 194 -5.95 -1.28 15.33
CA LEU A 194 -6.81 -2.46 15.57
C LEU A 194 -6.84 -3.40 14.36
N GLU A 195 -6.96 -2.87 13.15
CA GLU A 195 -6.89 -3.65 11.90
C GLU A 195 -5.52 -4.32 11.75
N THR A 196 -4.43 -3.66 12.15
CA THR A 196 -3.08 -4.27 12.17
C THR A 196 -3.03 -5.49 13.09
N VAL A 197 -3.63 -5.39 14.29
CA VAL A 197 -3.68 -6.52 15.23
C VAL A 197 -4.56 -7.65 14.69
N LEU A 198 -5.74 -7.33 14.14
CA LEU A 198 -6.64 -8.32 13.54
C LEU A 198 -6.00 -9.03 12.33
N GLY A 199 -5.27 -8.29 11.49
CA GLY A 199 -4.49 -8.87 10.39
C GLY A 199 -3.39 -9.81 10.89
N THR A 200 -2.73 -9.47 12.00
CA THR A 200 -1.76 -10.38 12.65
C THR A 200 -2.41 -11.68 13.14
N TRP A 201 -3.69 -11.64 13.49
CA TRP A 201 -4.46 -12.83 13.90
C TRP A 201 -5.06 -13.59 12.70
N GLY A 202 -5.05 -13.01 11.50
CA GLY A 202 -5.76 -13.52 10.33
C GLY A 202 -7.29 -13.40 10.45
N TRP A 203 -7.78 -12.42 11.21
CA TRP A 203 -9.20 -12.20 11.51
C TRP A 203 -9.82 -11.03 10.72
N ASP A 204 -9.07 -10.41 9.82
CA ASP A 204 -9.47 -9.29 8.96
C ASP A 204 -10.73 -9.59 8.11
N ARG A 205 -10.96 -10.87 7.78
CA ARG A 205 -12.16 -11.32 7.03
C ARG A 205 -13.39 -11.57 7.92
N HIS A 206 -13.18 -11.64 9.22
CA HIS A 206 -14.20 -12.02 10.21
C HIS A 206 -14.63 -10.83 11.05
N VAL A 207 -13.76 -9.84 11.24
CA VAL A 207 -14.00 -8.66 12.08
C VAL A 207 -13.85 -7.38 11.26
N THR A 208 -14.94 -6.63 11.13
CA THR A 208 -14.98 -5.31 10.51
C THR A 208 -14.76 -4.23 11.57
N VAL A 209 -13.88 -3.26 11.29
CA VAL A 209 -13.62 -2.12 12.18
C VAL A 209 -14.04 -0.82 11.50
N GLU A 210 -14.87 -0.03 12.16
CA GLU A 210 -15.28 1.28 11.66
C GLU A 210 -14.90 2.41 12.62
N ALA A 211 -14.39 3.51 12.07
CA ALA A 211 -14.16 4.74 12.81
C ALA A 211 -15.42 5.61 12.75
N THR A 212 -15.90 6.08 13.90
CA THR A 212 -17.08 6.92 13.98
C THR A 212 -16.99 7.94 15.11
N ASP A 213 -17.91 8.91 15.14
CA ASP A 213 -18.02 9.89 16.21
C ASP A 213 -18.90 9.39 17.37
N THR A 214 -18.80 10.04 18.53
CA THR A 214 -19.51 9.64 19.75
C THR A 214 -21.04 9.62 19.62
N ILE A 215 -21.62 10.49 18.79
CA ILE A 215 -23.08 10.57 18.58
C ILE A 215 -23.51 9.38 17.72
N SER A 216 -22.83 9.16 16.61
CA SER A 216 -23.07 8.05 15.70
C SER A 216 -22.86 6.69 16.37
N ALA A 217 -21.80 6.55 17.17
CA ALA A 217 -21.53 5.34 17.95
C ALA A 217 -22.68 4.95 18.88
N ARG A 218 -23.30 5.93 19.56
CA ARG A 218 -24.45 5.68 20.44
C ARG A 218 -25.67 5.17 19.65
N GLY A 219 -25.90 5.72 18.45
CA GLY A 219 -27.01 5.30 17.58
C GLY A 219 -26.82 3.89 17.01
N ARG A 220 -25.56 3.51 16.76
CA ARG A 220 -25.17 2.25 16.10
C ARG A 220 -24.70 1.16 17.06
N ALA A 221 -24.74 1.38 18.37
CA ALA A 221 -24.22 0.45 19.37
C ALA A 221 -24.79 -0.97 19.25
N LYS A 222 -26.04 -1.13 18.80
CA LYS A 222 -26.69 -2.44 18.61
C LYS A 222 -26.23 -3.22 17.38
N GLU A 223 -25.54 -2.55 16.45
CA GLU A 223 -25.01 -3.14 15.21
C GLU A 223 -23.61 -3.73 15.44
N CYS A 224 -22.91 -3.27 16.48
CA CYS A 224 -21.57 -3.71 16.83
C CYS A 224 -21.57 -4.61 18.07
N GLN A 225 -20.48 -5.35 18.25
CA GLN A 225 -20.29 -6.21 19.41
C GLN A 225 -19.41 -5.56 20.48
N ALA A 226 -18.63 -4.56 20.09
CA ALA A 226 -17.85 -3.77 21.03
C ALA A 226 -17.55 -2.39 20.47
N ILE A 227 -17.29 -1.46 21.40
CA ILE A 227 -16.78 -0.13 21.11
C ILE A 227 -15.42 0.03 21.78
N LEU A 228 -14.39 0.38 21.03
CA LEU A 228 -13.06 0.72 21.54
C LEU A 228 -12.86 2.23 21.51
N THR A 229 -12.47 2.82 22.64
CA THR A 229 -12.44 4.28 22.79
C THR A 229 -11.53 4.76 23.93
N SER A 230 -11.32 6.07 24.08
CA SER A 230 -10.63 6.62 25.26
C SER A 230 -11.52 6.61 26.51
N GLY A 231 -10.88 6.71 27.68
CA GLY A 231 -11.60 6.78 28.96
C GLY A 231 -12.51 8.00 29.10
N GLU A 232 -12.23 9.11 28.42
CA GLU A 232 -13.10 10.29 28.41
C GLU A 232 -14.38 10.04 27.63
N ILE A 233 -14.26 9.46 26.43
CA ILE A 233 -15.41 9.16 25.57
C ILE A 233 -16.22 7.99 26.11
N ALA A 234 -15.60 6.99 26.72
CA ALA A 234 -16.33 5.91 27.41
C ALA A 234 -17.28 6.47 28.49
N LYS A 235 -16.82 7.47 29.27
CA LYS A 235 -17.68 8.15 30.26
C LYS A 235 -18.83 8.92 29.60
N THR A 236 -18.59 9.52 28.44
CA THR A 236 -19.63 10.24 27.68
C THR A 236 -20.64 9.28 27.05
N LEU A 237 -20.19 8.16 26.46
CA LEU A 237 -21.05 7.13 25.89
C LEU A 237 -21.98 6.54 26.96
N GLY A 238 -21.42 6.22 28.14
CA GLY A 238 -22.17 5.57 29.21
C GLY A 238 -22.52 4.12 28.85
N ASP A 239 -23.59 3.60 29.43
CA ASP A 239 -24.10 2.28 29.07
C ASP A 239 -24.87 2.34 27.75
N VAL A 240 -24.34 1.64 26.75
CA VAL A 240 -24.91 1.54 25.40
C VAL A 240 -25.35 0.11 25.06
N GLY A 241 -25.33 -0.80 26.04
CA GLY A 241 -25.80 -2.18 25.89
C GLY A 241 -24.83 -3.14 25.19
N VAL A 242 -23.61 -2.68 24.86
CA VAL A 242 -22.50 -3.50 24.33
C VAL A 242 -21.20 -3.17 25.08
N PRO A 243 -20.24 -4.12 25.14
CA PRO A 243 -18.93 -3.87 25.73
C PRO A 243 -18.24 -2.60 25.21
N VAL A 244 -17.84 -1.72 26.12
CA VAL A 244 -17.02 -0.55 25.82
C VAL A 244 -15.63 -0.76 26.42
N ARG A 245 -14.61 -0.90 25.57
CA ARG A 245 -13.21 -1.10 25.96
C ARG A 245 -12.45 0.22 25.92
N VAL A 246 -11.80 0.54 27.03
CA VAL A 246 -10.99 1.75 27.17
C VAL A 246 -9.57 1.46 26.72
N VAL A 247 -9.09 2.24 25.77
CA VAL A 247 -7.72 2.21 25.26
C VAL A 247 -7.05 3.53 25.62
N THR A 248 -5.83 3.46 26.14
CA THR A 248 -5.05 4.60 26.60
C THR A 248 -3.99 5.03 25.59
N ASN A 249 -3.39 4.10 24.86
CA ASN A 249 -2.48 4.36 23.77
C ASN A 249 -2.98 3.76 22.44
N PHE A 250 -3.51 4.62 21.58
CA PHE A 250 -4.17 4.21 20.33
C PHE A 250 -3.23 3.63 19.26
N THR A 251 -1.91 3.79 19.42
CA THR A 251 -0.91 3.22 18.51
C THR A 251 -0.22 1.98 19.08
N SER A 252 -0.60 1.55 20.29
CA SER A 252 0.00 0.39 20.95
C SER A 252 -0.67 -0.92 20.50
N THR A 253 -0.07 -1.61 19.54
CA THR A 253 -0.54 -2.93 19.10
C THR A 253 -0.64 -3.94 20.24
N THR A 254 0.24 -3.86 21.24
CA THR A 254 0.21 -4.72 22.43
C THR A 254 -1.02 -4.46 23.32
N GLU A 255 -1.41 -3.19 23.49
CA GLU A 255 -2.59 -2.85 24.29
C GLU A 255 -3.87 -3.28 23.57
N LEU A 256 -3.92 -3.09 22.24
CA LEU A 256 -5.07 -3.48 21.43
C LEU A 256 -5.21 -5.00 21.28
N ASP A 257 -4.09 -5.74 21.17
CA ASP A 257 -4.10 -7.21 21.22
C ASP A 257 -4.67 -7.72 22.54
N ALA A 258 -4.23 -7.19 23.67
CA ALA A 258 -4.78 -7.55 24.98
C ALA A 258 -6.28 -7.24 25.11
N ALA A 259 -6.71 -6.07 24.62
CA ALA A 259 -8.12 -5.66 24.64
C ALA A 259 -9.01 -6.55 23.76
N LEU A 260 -8.52 -6.96 22.58
CA LEU A 260 -9.23 -7.90 21.70
C LEU A 260 -9.29 -9.30 22.31
N ARG A 261 -8.22 -9.77 22.95
CA ARG A 261 -8.18 -11.11 23.59
C ARG A 261 -9.19 -11.20 24.73
N GLU A 262 -9.27 -10.15 25.53
CA GLU A 262 -10.29 -10.03 26.58
C GLU A 262 -11.71 -9.94 26.01
N LEU A 263 -11.90 -9.31 24.84
CA LEU A 263 -13.21 -9.20 24.20
C LEU A 263 -13.70 -10.54 23.65
N TYR A 264 -12.81 -11.32 23.05
CA TYR A 264 -13.13 -12.61 22.43
C TYR A 264 -12.88 -13.82 23.34
N GLU A 265 -12.41 -13.60 24.57
CA GLU A 265 -12.08 -14.63 25.57
C GLU A 265 -11.05 -15.68 25.10
N ILE A 266 -9.98 -15.23 24.41
CA ILE A 266 -8.92 -16.09 23.85
C ILE A 266 -7.50 -15.76 24.33
#